data_AF-A0A3B0UXG4-F1
#
_entry.id   AF-A0A3B0UXG4-F1
#
_cell.length_a   1.000
_cell.length_b   1.000
_cell.length_c   1.000
_cell.angle_alpha   90.00
_cell.angle_beta   90.00
_cell.angle_gamma   90.00
#
_symmetry.space_group_name_H-M   'P 1'
#
loop_
_entity.id
_entity.type
_entity.pdbx_description
1 polymer ?
#
loop_
_entity_poly.entity_id
_entity_poly.type
_entity_poly.pdbx_seq_one_letter_code
_entity_poly.pdbx_strand_id
1 'polypeptide(L)'
;MNYLSLFKMPKQVKITGRSSSITNVFISSIIPVITPTENQVKQALDILEMSLNNFQCSYCGSNATEWDHLRPLVKDKKPTGYISEIHNLVPSCGKCNQSKGNKYWKDWMLSTATLSPRSKDIPDLEKRIKRLEEFEAWVVPTKIDFKSIVGEETWNKHWENCEQVQETMRTAQVLAEKINIKIINKFK
;
A
#
# COMPACT_ATOMS: atom_id res chain seq x y z
N MET A 1 -36.53 10.09 23.96
CA MET A 1 -35.64 9.96 22.79
C MET A 1 -34.53 11.01 22.90
N ASN A 2 -33.27 10.65 22.66
CA ASN A 2 -32.13 11.56 22.79
C ASN A 2 -31.59 11.93 21.40
N TYR A 3 -31.77 13.19 20.99
CA TYR A 3 -31.33 13.71 19.69
C TYR A 3 -29.81 13.66 19.49
N LEU A 4 -29.02 13.59 20.56
CA LEU A 4 -27.56 13.46 20.46
C LEU A 4 -27.13 12.14 19.79
N SER A 5 -27.97 11.10 19.81
CA SER A 5 -27.70 9.85 19.09
C SER A 5 -27.68 10.00 17.56
N LEU A 6 -28.35 11.04 17.04
CA LEU A 6 -28.36 11.38 15.62
C LEU A 6 -27.20 12.31 15.22
N PHE A 7 -26.57 12.97 16.21
CA PHE A 7 -25.53 13.96 15.98
C PHE A 7 -24.13 13.36 16.09
N LYS A 8 -23.24 13.72 15.18
CA LYS A 8 -21.82 13.36 15.23
C LYS A 8 -20.96 14.59 15.00
N MET A 9 -20.21 14.98 16.03
CA MET A 9 -19.22 16.07 15.90
C MET A 9 -18.09 15.64 14.95
N PRO A 10 -17.63 16.50 14.02
CA PRO A 10 -16.43 16.22 13.25
C PRO A 10 -15.23 15.99 14.18
N LYS A 11 -14.39 15.00 13.83
CA LYS A 11 -13.14 14.77 14.54
C LYS A 11 -12.12 15.80 14.11
N GLN A 12 -11.43 16.41 15.07
CA GLN A 12 -10.30 17.29 14.78
C GLN A 12 -9.18 16.50 14.09
N VAL A 13 -8.68 17.04 12.99
CA VAL A 13 -7.57 16.45 12.25
C VAL A 13 -6.25 16.77 12.97
N LYS A 14 -5.36 15.77 13.06
CA LYS A 14 -4.00 15.94 13.57
C LYS A 14 -3.02 15.96 12.40
N ILE A 15 -2.08 16.91 12.40
CA ILE A 15 -0.96 16.99 11.47
C ILE A 15 -0.15 15.69 11.56
N THR A 16 0.20 15.25 12.78
CA THR A 16 0.89 13.98 13.04
C THR A 16 0.07 12.74 12.68
N GLY A 17 -1.24 12.89 12.42
CA GLY A 17 -2.06 11.81 11.85
C GLY A 17 -1.61 11.40 10.43
N ARG A 18 -0.76 12.19 9.77
CA ARG A 18 -0.17 11.89 8.46
C ARG A 18 1.27 11.38 8.52
N SER A 19 1.85 11.19 9.71
CA SER A 19 3.25 10.78 9.86
C SER A 19 3.59 9.50 9.09
N SER A 20 2.75 8.46 9.17
CA SER A 20 2.97 7.22 8.42
C SER A 20 2.88 7.42 6.90
N SER A 21 1.98 8.29 6.43
CA SER A 21 1.88 8.62 5.00
C SER A 21 3.14 9.31 4.50
N ILE A 22 3.70 10.24 5.28
CA ILE A 22 4.97 10.90 4.94
C ILE A 22 6.11 9.89 4.90
N THR A 23 6.26 9.05 5.91
CA THR A 23 7.29 8.00 5.91
C THR A 23 7.16 7.08 4.70
N ASN A 24 5.93 6.67 4.35
CA ASN A 24 5.70 5.84 3.18
C ASN A 24 6.12 6.53 1.88
N VAL A 25 5.91 7.84 1.72
CA VAL A 25 6.37 8.58 0.52
C VAL A 25 7.89 8.60 0.42
N PHE A 26 8.62 8.83 1.53
CA PHE A 26 10.08 8.75 1.54
C PHE A 26 10.61 7.37 1.15
N ILE A 27 9.89 6.31 1.52
CA ILE A 27 10.27 4.95 1.13
C ILE A 27 9.94 4.72 -0.33
N SER A 28 8.72 5.00 -0.76
CA SER A 28 8.28 4.74 -2.13
C SER A 28 9.03 5.57 -3.17
N SER A 29 9.52 6.77 -2.82
CA SER A 29 10.24 7.64 -3.74
C SER A 29 11.62 7.12 -4.17
N ILE A 30 12.20 6.18 -3.41
CA ILE A 30 13.51 5.60 -3.73
C ILE A 30 13.39 4.23 -4.39
N ILE A 31 12.17 3.70 -4.58
CA ILE A 31 11.95 2.37 -5.16
C ILE A 31 12.07 2.45 -6.68
N PRO A 32 13.02 1.71 -7.29
CA PRO A 32 13.14 1.64 -8.74
C PRO A 32 11.86 1.12 -9.39
N VAL A 33 11.54 1.68 -10.55
CA VAL A 33 10.44 1.24 -11.41
C VAL A 33 11.04 0.74 -12.71
N ILE A 34 10.86 -0.55 -12.99
CA ILE A 34 11.31 -1.20 -14.21
C ILE A 34 10.10 -1.44 -15.10
N THR A 35 10.05 -0.73 -16.23
CA THR A 35 8.99 -0.88 -17.22
C THR A 35 9.10 -2.25 -17.89
N PRO A 36 8.04 -3.07 -17.91
CA PRO A 36 8.09 -4.36 -18.57
C PRO A 36 7.96 -4.27 -20.08
N THR A 37 8.44 -5.29 -20.76
CA THR A 37 8.16 -5.52 -22.19
C THR A 37 6.77 -6.13 -22.37
N GLU A 38 6.21 -5.98 -23.57
CA GLU A 38 4.92 -6.60 -23.93
C GLU A 38 4.90 -8.11 -23.67
N ASN A 39 5.99 -8.81 -24.01
CA ASN A 39 6.10 -10.26 -23.79
C ASN A 39 6.05 -10.63 -22.31
N GLN A 40 6.69 -9.85 -21.42
CA GLN A 40 6.62 -10.11 -19.98
C GLN A 40 5.21 -9.89 -19.44
N VAL A 41 4.53 -8.83 -19.90
CA VAL A 41 3.12 -8.59 -19.52
C VAL A 41 2.25 -9.74 -20.02
N LYS A 42 2.44 -10.19 -21.27
CA LYS A 42 1.70 -11.33 -21.82
C LYS A 42 1.93 -12.59 -20.99
N GLN A 43 3.18 -12.92 -20.65
CA GLN A 43 3.50 -14.09 -19.81
C GLN A 43 2.84 -14.00 -18.44
N ALA A 44 2.89 -12.85 -17.78
CA ALA A 44 2.20 -12.60 -16.52
C ALA A 44 0.69 -12.85 -16.64
N LEU A 45 0.05 -12.34 -17.69
CA LEU A 45 -1.38 -12.53 -17.93
C LEU A 45 -1.73 -13.98 -18.29
N ASP A 46 -0.89 -14.67 -19.08
CA ASP A 46 -1.09 -16.07 -19.43
C ASP A 46 -1.10 -16.94 -18.15
N ILE A 47 -0.17 -16.71 -17.20
CA ILE A 47 -0.14 -17.41 -15.91
C ILE A 47 -1.40 -17.13 -15.09
N LEU A 48 -1.88 -15.89 -15.11
CA LEU A 48 -3.09 -15.47 -14.41
C LEU A 48 -4.39 -15.86 -15.14
N GLU A 49 -4.30 -16.57 -16.27
CA GLU A 49 -5.41 -16.92 -17.17
C GLU A 49 -6.23 -15.71 -17.66
N MET A 50 -5.52 -14.62 -17.96
CA MET A 50 -6.07 -13.39 -18.49
C MET A 50 -5.62 -13.14 -19.93
N SER A 51 -6.45 -12.42 -20.65
CA SER A 51 -6.29 -11.97 -22.02
C SER A 51 -6.88 -10.56 -22.14
N LEU A 52 -6.75 -9.94 -23.31
CA LEU A 52 -7.35 -8.63 -23.58
C LEU A 52 -8.88 -8.62 -23.37
N ASN A 53 -9.55 -9.75 -23.58
CA ASN A 53 -11.02 -9.85 -23.53
C ASN A 53 -11.57 -10.13 -22.11
N ASN A 54 -10.72 -10.55 -21.18
CA ASN A 54 -11.13 -10.91 -19.81
C ASN A 54 -10.16 -10.36 -18.75
N PHE A 55 -9.52 -9.22 -19.04
CA PHE A 55 -8.65 -8.52 -18.11
C PHE A 55 -9.43 -8.08 -16.87
N GLN A 56 -9.01 -8.54 -15.70
CA GLN A 56 -9.76 -8.38 -14.45
C GLN A 56 -8.83 -8.35 -13.24
N CYS A 57 -9.37 -8.00 -12.08
CA CYS A 57 -8.68 -8.05 -10.81
C CYS A 57 -8.33 -9.51 -10.47
N SER A 58 -7.06 -9.78 -10.22
CA SER A 58 -6.54 -11.12 -9.87
C SER A 58 -7.21 -11.67 -8.61
N TYR A 59 -7.61 -10.79 -7.69
CA TYR A 59 -8.17 -11.18 -6.40
C TYR A 59 -9.67 -11.45 -6.40
N CYS A 60 -10.47 -10.56 -7.00
CA CYS A 60 -11.94 -10.62 -6.88
C CYS A 60 -12.70 -10.65 -8.22
N GLY A 61 -12.00 -10.62 -9.36
CA GLY A 61 -12.63 -10.69 -10.68
C GLY A 61 -13.37 -9.42 -11.15
N SER A 62 -13.43 -8.37 -10.34
CA SER A 62 -13.94 -7.07 -10.81
C SER A 62 -13.00 -6.46 -11.86
N ASN A 63 -13.42 -5.39 -12.54
CA ASN A 63 -12.52 -4.64 -13.43
C ASN A 63 -11.21 -4.26 -12.71
N ALA A 64 -10.07 -4.53 -13.33
CA ALA A 64 -8.77 -4.08 -12.85
C ALA A 64 -8.56 -2.61 -13.24
N THR A 65 -8.10 -1.82 -12.29
CA THR A 65 -7.86 -0.37 -12.46
C THR A 65 -6.40 -0.01 -12.28
N GLU A 66 -5.59 -0.93 -11.77
CA GLU A 66 -4.20 -0.74 -11.42
C GLU A 66 -3.46 -2.08 -11.34
N TRP A 67 -2.16 -2.02 -11.07
CA TRP A 67 -1.33 -3.19 -10.77
C TRP A 67 -0.87 -3.09 -9.31
N ASP A 68 -1.08 -4.15 -8.54
CA ASP A 68 -0.77 -4.21 -7.12
C ASP A 68 0.48 -5.04 -6.87
N HIS A 69 1.27 -4.63 -5.88
CA HIS A 69 2.46 -5.33 -5.44
C HIS A 69 2.09 -6.57 -4.64
N LEU A 70 2.36 -7.75 -5.21
CA LEU A 70 2.04 -9.03 -4.59
C LEU A 70 2.83 -9.23 -3.29
N ARG A 71 4.12 -8.86 -3.32
CA ARG A 71 5.00 -8.75 -2.15
C ARG A 71 5.14 -7.28 -1.75
N PRO A 72 4.93 -6.94 -0.47
CA PRO A 72 4.89 -5.55 -0.04
C PRO A 72 6.22 -4.85 -0.22
N LEU A 73 6.18 -3.61 -0.72
CA LEU A 73 7.36 -2.73 -0.83
C LEU A 73 7.79 -2.15 0.51
N VAL A 74 6.85 -1.96 1.44
CA VAL A 74 7.07 -1.34 2.74
C VAL A 74 6.59 -2.24 3.85
N LYS A 75 7.47 -2.51 4.83
CA LYS A 75 7.14 -3.23 6.06
C LYS A 75 7.86 -2.59 7.24
N ASP A 76 7.17 -2.42 8.36
CA ASP A 76 7.71 -1.83 9.59
C ASP A 76 8.43 -0.49 9.37
N LYS A 77 7.83 0.36 8.51
CA LYS A 77 8.34 1.68 8.12
C LYS A 77 9.73 1.64 7.43
N LYS A 78 10.06 0.53 6.77
CA LYS A 78 11.29 0.35 6.00
C LYS A 78 10.99 -0.28 4.64
N PRO A 79 11.82 -0.04 3.61
CA PRO A 79 11.72 -0.79 2.36
C PRO A 79 12.04 -2.26 2.61
N THR A 80 11.34 -3.17 1.93
CA THR A 80 11.57 -4.62 2.04
C THR A 80 12.72 -5.12 1.17
N GLY A 81 13.23 -4.27 0.28
CA GLY A 81 14.21 -4.63 -0.75
C GLY A 81 13.59 -4.90 -2.12
N TYR A 82 12.29 -5.21 -2.20
CA TYR A 82 11.62 -5.41 -3.48
C TYR A 82 11.47 -4.09 -4.25
N ILE A 83 11.49 -4.20 -5.57
CA ILE A 83 11.29 -3.07 -6.49
C ILE A 83 9.95 -3.17 -7.22
N SER A 84 9.60 -2.13 -7.99
CA SER A 84 8.41 -2.16 -8.85
C SER A 84 8.78 -2.73 -10.21
N GLU A 85 8.41 -3.98 -10.43
CA GLU A 85 8.61 -4.70 -11.69
C GLU A 85 7.48 -5.72 -11.92
N ILE A 86 7.34 -6.21 -13.15
CA ILE A 86 6.26 -7.11 -13.53
C ILE A 86 6.18 -8.38 -12.69
N HIS A 87 7.30 -8.97 -12.27
CA HIS A 87 7.33 -10.19 -11.45
C HIS A 87 6.79 -10.01 -10.02
N ASN A 88 6.54 -8.76 -9.61
CA ASN A 88 5.90 -8.44 -8.34
C ASN A 88 4.57 -7.69 -8.53
N LEU A 89 4.05 -7.58 -9.75
CA LEU A 89 2.85 -6.80 -10.05
C LEU A 89 1.76 -7.70 -10.64
N VAL A 90 0.56 -7.64 -10.06
CA VAL A 90 -0.63 -8.33 -10.59
C VAL A 90 -1.78 -7.35 -10.83
N PRO A 91 -2.61 -7.56 -11.87
CA PRO A 91 -3.79 -6.73 -12.09
C PRO A 91 -4.71 -6.73 -10.87
N SER A 92 -5.16 -5.56 -10.43
CA SER A 92 -6.03 -5.44 -9.25
C SER A 92 -7.02 -4.27 -9.37
N CYS A 93 -8.05 -4.29 -8.53
CA CYS A 93 -8.92 -3.14 -8.34
C CYS A 93 -8.54 -2.37 -7.07
N GLY A 94 -8.81 -1.06 -7.06
CA GLY A 94 -8.47 -0.17 -5.94
C GLY A 94 -8.94 -0.64 -4.56
N LYS A 95 -10.12 -1.28 -4.49
CA LYS A 95 -10.66 -1.80 -3.22
C LYS A 95 -9.84 -2.98 -2.68
N CYS A 96 -9.41 -3.90 -3.55
CA CYS A 96 -8.62 -5.05 -3.16
C CYS A 96 -7.20 -4.64 -2.77
N ASN A 97 -6.54 -3.82 -3.60
CA ASN A 97 -5.20 -3.29 -3.28
C ASN A 97 -5.19 -2.58 -1.92
N GLN A 98 -6.11 -1.62 -1.72
CA GLN A 98 -6.23 -0.89 -0.46
C GLN A 98 -6.52 -1.82 0.73
N SER A 99 -7.41 -2.80 0.57
CA SER A 99 -7.75 -3.74 1.65
C SER A 99 -6.58 -4.67 2.02
N LYS A 100 -5.85 -5.17 1.02
CA LYS A 100 -4.64 -5.97 1.23
C LYS A 100 -3.61 -5.14 1.99
N GLY A 101 -3.28 -3.96 1.46
CA GLY A 101 -2.22 -3.12 1.95
C GLY A 101 -0.88 -3.86 1.91
N ASN A 102 -0.14 -3.85 3.02
CA ASN A 102 1.16 -4.52 3.12
C ASN A 102 1.10 -5.97 3.62
N LYS A 103 -0.09 -6.58 3.70
CA LYS A 103 -0.23 -7.98 4.11
C LYS A 103 0.27 -8.91 3.01
N TYR A 104 0.70 -10.10 3.42
CA TYR A 104 0.90 -11.19 2.46
C TYR A 104 -0.44 -11.52 1.78
N TRP A 105 -0.40 -11.67 0.46
CA TRP A 105 -1.60 -11.71 -0.38
C TRP A 105 -2.52 -12.86 0.00
N LYS A 106 -1.97 -14.06 0.24
CA LYS A 106 -2.76 -15.27 0.53
C LYS A 106 -3.44 -15.19 1.90
N ASP A 107 -2.70 -14.76 2.92
CA ASP A 107 -3.23 -14.54 4.27
C ASP A 107 -4.38 -13.54 4.26
N TRP A 108 -4.24 -12.45 3.49
CA TRP A 108 -5.30 -11.47 3.33
C TRP A 108 -6.51 -12.04 2.58
N MET A 109 -6.29 -12.75 1.47
CA MET A 109 -7.38 -13.33 0.66
C MET A 109 -8.25 -14.29 1.46
N LEU A 110 -7.64 -15.07 2.36
CA LEU A 110 -8.28 -16.07 3.22
C LEU A 110 -8.75 -15.51 4.58
N SER A 111 -8.54 -14.23 4.85
CA SER A 111 -8.91 -13.59 6.12
C SER A 111 -10.41 -13.29 6.23
N THR A 112 -10.82 -12.78 7.40
CA THR A 112 -12.17 -12.26 7.68
C THR A 112 -12.30 -10.75 7.44
N ALA A 113 -11.32 -10.12 6.79
CA ALA A 113 -11.40 -8.70 6.48
C ALA A 113 -12.57 -8.44 5.51
N THR A 114 -13.40 -7.42 5.76
CA THR A 114 -14.65 -7.15 5.02
C THR A 114 -14.50 -7.12 3.50
N LEU A 115 -13.35 -6.70 2.97
CA LEU A 115 -13.08 -6.62 1.53
C LEU A 115 -12.16 -7.73 0.99
N SER A 116 -11.80 -8.71 1.83
CA SER A 116 -11.07 -9.90 1.38
C SER A 116 -11.95 -10.75 0.45
N PRO A 117 -11.36 -11.40 -0.57
CA PRO A 117 -12.07 -12.35 -1.42
C PRO A 117 -12.87 -13.42 -0.67
N ARG A 118 -12.34 -14.01 0.40
CA ARG A 118 -13.10 -14.95 1.24
C ARG A 118 -14.36 -14.32 1.84
N SER A 119 -14.24 -13.14 2.44
CA SER A 119 -15.39 -12.46 3.05
C SER A 119 -16.41 -11.93 2.04
N LYS A 120 -16.03 -11.86 0.77
CA LYS A 120 -16.90 -11.47 -0.36
C LYS A 120 -17.48 -12.67 -1.12
N ASP A 121 -17.25 -13.89 -0.63
CA ASP A 121 -17.71 -15.13 -1.24
C ASP A 121 -17.39 -15.23 -2.74
N ILE A 122 -16.13 -14.92 -3.11
CA ILE A 122 -15.68 -15.01 -4.50
C ILE A 122 -15.77 -16.47 -4.98
N PRO A 123 -16.60 -16.80 -6.00
CA PRO A 123 -16.91 -18.20 -6.34
C PRO A 123 -15.70 -19.03 -6.79
N ASP A 124 -14.71 -18.41 -7.43
CA ASP A 124 -13.51 -19.04 -7.99
C ASP A 124 -12.25 -18.76 -7.15
N LEU A 125 -12.41 -18.51 -5.84
CA LEU A 125 -11.32 -18.15 -4.93
C LEU A 125 -10.13 -19.11 -4.99
N GLU A 126 -10.36 -20.42 -4.89
CA GLU A 126 -9.30 -21.43 -4.91
C GLU A 126 -8.53 -21.42 -6.24
N LYS A 127 -9.25 -21.21 -7.36
CA LYS A 127 -8.62 -21.09 -8.68
C LYS A 127 -7.71 -19.87 -8.72
N ARG A 128 -8.17 -18.72 -8.22
CA ARG A 128 -7.38 -17.47 -8.17
C ARG A 128 -6.14 -17.60 -7.30
N ILE A 129 -6.28 -18.24 -6.13
CA ILE A 129 -5.14 -18.54 -5.24
C ILE A 129 -4.11 -19.37 -5.99
N LYS A 130 -4.53 -20.45 -6.67
CA LYS A 130 -3.62 -21.29 -7.45
C LYS A 130 -2.88 -20.51 -8.54
N ARG A 131 -3.56 -19.63 -9.28
CA ARG A 131 -2.92 -18.78 -10.30
C ARG A 131 -1.92 -17.80 -9.70
N LEU A 132 -2.23 -17.23 -8.54
CA LEU A 132 -1.32 -16.34 -7.82
C LEU A 132 -0.10 -17.08 -7.25
N GLU A 133 -0.24 -18.34 -6.82
CA GLU A 133 0.89 -19.19 -6.43
C GLU A 133 1.79 -19.53 -7.62
N GLU A 134 1.19 -19.87 -8.78
CA GLU A 134 1.93 -20.09 -10.03
C GLU A 134 2.67 -18.83 -10.47
N PHE A 135 2.03 -17.67 -10.37
CA PHE A 135 2.66 -16.38 -10.62
C PHE A 135 3.80 -16.08 -9.64
N GLU A 136 3.58 -16.33 -8.35
CA GLU A 136 4.57 -16.09 -7.31
C GLU A 136 5.82 -16.97 -7.49
N ALA A 137 5.64 -18.20 -8.00
CA ALA A 137 6.68 -19.17 -8.28
C ALA A 137 7.37 -18.97 -9.65
N TRP A 138 6.77 -18.21 -10.57
CA TRP A 138 7.28 -18.05 -11.94
C TRP A 138 8.68 -17.44 -12.00
N VAL A 139 8.87 -16.28 -11.36
CA VAL A 139 10.16 -15.59 -11.27
C VAL A 139 10.28 -14.97 -9.89
N VAL A 140 11.43 -15.18 -9.25
CA VAL A 140 11.77 -14.49 -8.01
C VAL A 140 12.04 -13.03 -8.34
N PRO A 141 11.26 -12.06 -7.82
CA PRO A 141 11.48 -10.66 -8.10
C PRO A 141 12.81 -10.19 -7.50
N THR A 142 13.38 -9.20 -8.16
CA THR A 142 14.57 -8.48 -7.77
C THR A 142 14.41 -7.95 -6.35
N LYS A 143 15.39 -8.26 -5.52
CA LYS A 143 15.51 -7.77 -4.15
C LYS A 143 16.89 -7.17 -3.96
N ILE A 144 16.92 -5.90 -3.58
CA ILE A 144 18.15 -5.14 -3.42
C ILE A 144 18.39 -4.71 -1.98
N ASP A 145 19.66 -4.59 -1.64
CA ASP A 145 20.09 -3.82 -0.48
C ASP A 145 20.37 -2.38 -0.91
N PHE A 146 19.38 -1.52 -0.68
CA PHE A 146 19.47 -0.10 -1.02
C PHE A 146 20.70 0.58 -0.41
N LYS A 147 21.01 0.30 0.87
CA LYS A 147 22.14 0.95 1.58
C LYS A 147 23.47 0.56 0.94
N SER A 148 23.63 -0.71 0.62
CA SER A 148 24.85 -1.21 -0.03
C SER A 148 25.05 -0.61 -1.42
N ILE A 149 23.98 -0.31 -2.16
CA ILE A 149 24.06 0.27 -3.52
C ILE A 149 24.37 1.77 -3.48
N VAL A 150 23.66 2.55 -2.66
CA VAL A 150 23.78 4.02 -2.65
C VAL A 150 24.87 4.55 -1.72
N GLY A 151 25.43 3.67 -0.88
CA GLY A 151 26.40 4.02 0.15
C GLY A 151 25.76 4.50 1.44
N GLU A 152 26.49 4.36 2.55
CA GLU A 152 26.01 4.68 3.89
C GLU A 152 25.69 6.17 4.07
N GLU A 153 26.50 7.07 3.50
CA GLU A 153 26.28 8.52 3.58
C GLU A 153 24.94 8.93 2.97
N THR A 154 24.70 8.57 1.70
CA THR A 154 23.45 8.86 0.99
C THR A 154 22.24 8.25 1.70
N TRP A 155 22.38 6.98 2.15
CA TRP A 155 21.33 6.28 2.86
C TRP A 155 20.94 6.96 4.16
N ASN A 156 21.94 7.32 4.99
CA ASN A 156 21.70 8.00 6.26
C ASN A 156 21.10 9.38 6.02
N LYS A 157 21.59 10.12 5.02
CA LYS A 157 21.07 11.45 4.69
C LYS A 157 19.59 11.41 4.30
N HIS A 158 19.16 10.40 3.55
CA HIS A 158 17.75 10.20 3.20
C HIS A 158 16.85 10.06 4.42
N TRP A 159 17.29 9.27 5.41
CA TRP A 159 16.53 9.05 6.64
C TRP A 159 16.58 10.24 7.61
N GLU A 160 17.69 10.97 7.66
CA GLU A 160 17.76 12.25 8.37
C GLU A 160 16.75 13.26 7.81
N ASN A 161 16.65 13.37 6.49
CA ASN A 161 15.67 14.24 5.84
C ASN A 161 14.23 13.83 6.21
N CYS A 162 13.94 12.51 6.25
CA CYS A 162 12.64 12.02 6.69
C CYS A 162 12.35 12.42 8.15
N GLU A 163 13.31 12.25 9.07
CA GLU A 163 13.12 12.60 10.48
C GLU A 163 12.95 14.11 10.68
N GLN A 164 13.66 14.95 9.93
CA GLN A 164 13.51 16.40 9.99
C GLN A 164 12.09 16.85 9.61
N VAL A 165 11.49 16.22 8.58
CA VAL A 165 10.09 16.48 8.22
C VAL A 165 9.13 16.03 9.33
N GLN A 166 9.37 14.84 9.91
CA GLN A 166 8.55 14.35 11.03
C GLN A 166 8.61 15.27 12.24
N GLU A 167 9.80 15.78 12.59
CA GLU A 167 9.95 16.71 13.71
C GLU A 167 9.25 18.05 13.46
N THR A 168 9.33 18.55 12.22
CA THR A 168 8.57 19.74 11.81
C THR A 168 7.07 19.54 11.98
N MET A 169 6.54 18.35 11.64
CA MET A 169 5.12 18.01 11.85
C MET A 169 4.75 17.96 13.34
N ARG A 170 5.62 17.44 14.21
CA ARG A 170 5.39 17.42 15.66
C ARG A 170 5.33 18.84 16.23
N THR A 171 6.29 19.69 15.84
CA THR A 171 6.32 21.11 16.23
C THR A 171 5.06 21.85 15.77
N ALA A 172 4.65 21.63 14.51
CA ALA A 172 3.43 22.23 13.98
C ALA A 172 2.16 21.76 14.72
N GLN A 173 2.09 20.49 15.13
CA GLN A 173 0.97 19.95 15.90
C GLN A 173 0.84 20.64 17.26
N VAL A 174 1.95 20.83 17.99
CA VAL A 174 1.95 21.54 19.28
C VAL A 174 1.43 22.97 19.12
N LEU A 175 1.87 23.69 18.08
CA LEU A 175 1.37 25.04 17.82
C LEU A 175 -0.13 25.04 17.46
N ALA A 176 -0.57 24.11 16.63
CA ALA A 176 -1.98 23.97 16.25
C ALA A 176 -2.89 23.71 17.47
N GLU A 177 -2.44 22.89 18.41
CA GLU A 177 -3.15 22.64 19.68
C GLU A 177 -3.22 23.89 20.56
N LYS A 178 -2.11 24.64 20.68
CA LYS A 178 -2.09 25.93 21.39
C LYS A 178 -3.07 26.94 20.77
N ILE A 179 -3.10 27.03 19.44
CA ILE A 179 -4.04 27.91 18.71
C ILE A 179 -5.48 27.47 19.00
N ASN A 180 -5.77 26.18 18.89
CA ASN A 180 -7.10 25.64 19.12
C ASN A 180 -7.60 25.92 20.56
N ILE A 181 -6.77 25.67 21.58
CA ILE A 181 -7.11 25.96 22.98
C ILE A 181 -7.39 27.45 23.19
N LYS A 182 -6.52 28.33 22.66
CA LYS A 182 -6.71 29.79 22.77
C LYS A 182 -8.03 30.25 22.14
N ILE A 183 -8.38 29.72 20.96
CA ILE A 183 -9.63 30.04 20.28
C ILE A 183 -10.82 29.53 21.08
N ILE A 184 -10.81 28.26 21.52
CA ILE A 184 -11.89 27.68 22.33
C ILE A 184 -12.13 28.50 23.60
N ASN A 185 -11.07 28.90 24.31
CA ASN A 185 -11.19 29.70 25.53
C ASN A 185 -11.73 31.12 25.30
N LYS A 186 -11.72 31.63 24.05
CA LYS A 186 -12.33 32.92 23.70
C LYS A 186 -13.85 32.81 23.47
N PHE A 187 -14.32 31.62 23.10
CA PHE A 187 -15.73 31.35 22.79
C PHE A 187 -16.44 30.50 23.85
N LYS A 188 -15.74 30.17 24.93
CA LYS A 188 -16.32 29.68 26.18
C LYS A 188 -16.50 30.86 27.13
#